data_AF-A0A2P2I203-F1
#
_entry.id   AF-A0A2P2I203-F1
#
_cell.length_a   1.000
_cell.length_b   1.000
_cell.length_c   1.000
_cell.angle_alpha   90.00
_cell.angle_beta   90.00
_cell.angle_gamma   90.00
#
_symmetry.space_group_name_H-M   'P 1'
#
loop_
_entity.id
_entity.type
_entity.pdbx_description
1 polymer ?
#
loop_
_entity_poly.entity_id
_entity_poly.type
_entity_poly.pdbx_seq_one_letter_code
_entity_poly.pdbx_strand_id
1 'polypeptide(L)'
;MPFMKGPAPVRRTLKYLENFHIKLKSRVEVLSIHYNNDKFLGGIPAHHVGAEQFVFWNLPQLQYKNPEVQMLTFKNLTPSPFIRIFCKDGEEILIDLDGKTNTEIVAHLHKVIGKKVEDSEPASRILHQLKENPAHFGWGCKRQCMCEIFGQLPCPGIVPMPKRMRGKYRYNPELIQEEIEEWAAEDEAEAQALLGGDEDEEDVD
;
A
#
# COMPACT_ATOMS: atom_id res chain seq x y z
N MET A 1 -12.10 25.42 3.18
CA MET A 1 -11.67 24.20 3.90
C MET A 1 -12.37 24.19 5.25
N PRO A 2 -13.23 23.21 5.58
CA PRO A 2 -13.85 23.18 6.89
C PRO A 2 -12.78 22.74 7.90
N PHE A 3 -12.52 23.57 8.92
CA PHE A 3 -11.62 23.20 10.00
C PHE A 3 -12.11 21.91 10.66
N MET A 4 -11.19 20.95 10.86
CA MET A 4 -11.52 19.69 11.53
C MET A 4 -12.01 19.97 12.95
N LYS A 5 -13.19 19.44 13.31
CA LYS A 5 -13.83 19.69 14.62
C LYS A 5 -13.06 19.04 15.77
N GLY A 6 -12.85 19.79 16.85
CA GLY A 6 -12.31 19.30 18.12
C GLY A 6 -10.85 19.70 18.40
N PRO A 7 -10.39 19.51 19.64
CA PRO A 7 -9.04 19.91 20.05
C PRO A 7 -7.98 18.99 19.42
N ALA A 8 -6.86 19.61 19.00
CA ALA A 8 -5.73 18.93 18.37
C ALA A 8 -6.13 18.00 17.21
N PRO A 9 -6.68 18.54 16.09
CA PRO A 9 -7.15 17.76 14.95
C PRO A 9 -6.04 16.98 14.24
N VAL A 10 -4.78 17.39 14.41
CA VAL A 10 -3.58 16.69 13.90
C VAL A 10 -3.58 15.19 14.26
N ARG A 11 -4.15 14.82 15.42
CA ARG A 11 -4.22 13.42 15.87
C ARG A 11 -5.05 12.51 14.98
N ARG A 12 -5.93 13.09 14.16
CA ARG A 12 -6.81 12.38 13.23
C ARG A 12 -6.23 12.30 11.81
N THR A 13 -4.96 12.66 11.63
CA THR A 13 -4.27 12.56 10.33
C THR A 13 -3.53 11.23 10.23
N LEU A 14 -3.51 10.62 9.03
CA LEU A 14 -2.79 9.36 8.79
C LEU A 14 -1.30 9.50 9.13
N LYS A 15 -0.68 10.61 8.73
CA LYS A 15 0.72 10.91 9.04
C LYS A 15 1.01 10.86 10.55
N TYR A 16 0.10 11.35 11.39
CA TYR A 16 0.27 11.26 12.84
C TYR A 16 0.15 9.82 13.36
N LEU A 17 -0.85 9.08 12.88
CA LEU A 17 -1.10 7.68 13.30
C LEU A 17 0.03 6.74 12.84
N GLU A 18 0.63 7.00 11.68
CA GLU A 18 1.71 6.20 11.12
C GLU A 18 3.06 6.39 11.81
N ASN A 19 3.31 7.56 12.42
CA ASN A 19 4.58 7.90 13.04
C ASN A 19 4.86 7.20 14.39
N PHE A 20 3.97 6.30 14.82
CA PHE A 20 4.13 5.60 16.08
C PHE A 20 5.02 4.37 15.95
N HIS A 21 6.05 4.30 16.80
CA HIS A 21 7.11 3.31 16.69
C HIS A 21 6.78 1.97 17.38
N ILE A 22 5.75 1.90 18.22
CA ILE A 22 5.43 0.68 18.95
C ILE A 22 4.51 -0.20 18.11
N LYS A 23 4.96 -1.44 17.86
CA LYS A 23 4.10 -2.56 17.46
C LYS A 23 4.13 -3.59 18.57
N LEU A 24 2.96 -3.96 19.10
CA LEU A 24 2.84 -4.96 20.15
C LEU A 24 3.24 -6.36 19.68
N LYS A 25 3.79 -7.17 20.60
CA LYS A 25 4.03 -8.61 20.41
C LYS A 25 2.71 -9.35 20.18
N SER A 26 2.75 -10.40 19.36
CA SER A 26 1.55 -11.19 18.99
C SER A 26 0.90 -11.96 20.16
N ARG A 27 1.55 -11.99 21.33
CA ARG A 27 1.01 -12.57 22.57
C ARG A 27 0.00 -11.67 23.28
N VAL A 28 -0.02 -10.37 22.98
CA VAL A 28 -0.90 -9.40 23.65
C VAL A 28 -2.26 -9.42 22.97
N GLU A 29 -3.34 -9.59 23.72
CA GLU A 29 -4.71 -9.61 23.17
C GLU A 29 -5.54 -8.43 23.65
N VAL A 30 -5.53 -8.17 24.95
CA VAL A 30 -6.35 -7.12 25.56
C VAL A 30 -5.46 -6.19 26.36
N LEU A 31 -5.67 -4.88 26.16
CA LEU A 31 -4.99 -3.83 26.91
C LEU A 31 -6.04 -2.94 27.57
N SER A 32 -6.03 -2.89 28.89
CA SER A 32 -6.93 -2.05 29.69
C SER A 32 -6.15 -0.91 30.32
N ILE A 33 -6.61 0.32 30.08
CA ILE A 33 -5.98 1.55 30.56
C ILE A 33 -6.89 2.17 31.58
N HIS A 34 -6.43 2.22 32.82
CA HIS A 34 -7.12 2.88 33.92
C HIS A 34 -6.45 4.23 34.15
N TYR A 35 -7.22 5.31 34.04
CA TYR A 35 -6.72 6.66 34.25
C TYR A 35 -7.76 7.55 34.92
N ASN A 36 -7.29 8.63 35.53
CA ASN A 36 -8.14 9.59 36.22
C ASN A 36 -8.18 10.92 35.45
N ASN A 37 -9.31 11.63 35.54
CA ASN A 37 -9.51 12.93 34.92
C ASN A 37 -9.89 14.00 35.96
N ASP A 38 -10.10 15.25 35.50
CA ASP A 38 -10.36 16.43 36.36
C ASP A 38 -11.55 16.31 37.29
N LYS A 39 -12.41 15.31 37.08
CA LYS A 39 -13.58 15.05 37.92
C LYS A 39 -13.29 14.11 39.08
N PHE A 40 -12.08 13.58 39.18
CA PHE A 40 -11.68 12.69 40.28
C PHE A 40 -11.26 13.52 41.51
N LEU A 41 -11.92 13.30 42.66
CA LEU A 41 -11.55 13.86 43.97
C LEU A 41 -11.21 15.38 44.00
N GLY A 42 -11.86 16.20 43.17
CA GLY A 42 -11.68 17.66 43.18
C GLY A 42 -10.57 18.20 42.26
N GLY A 43 -9.95 17.36 41.42
CA GLY A 43 -9.01 17.77 40.37
C GLY A 43 -8.00 16.66 40.02
N ILE A 44 -7.32 16.77 38.87
CA ILE A 44 -6.24 15.83 38.53
C ILE A 44 -5.05 16.04 39.47
N PRO A 45 -4.61 15.01 40.21
CA PRO A 45 -3.34 15.07 40.90
C PRO A 45 -2.20 15.21 39.88
N ALA A 46 -1.22 16.08 40.15
CA ALA A 46 -0.14 16.38 39.20
C ALA A 46 0.60 15.13 38.66
N HIS A 47 0.67 14.08 39.47
CA HIS A 47 1.30 12.80 39.14
C HIS A 47 0.50 11.94 38.14
N HIS A 48 -0.79 12.23 37.90
CA HIS A 48 -1.64 11.49 36.96
C HIS A 48 -1.74 12.12 35.56
N VAL A 49 -1.20 13.33 35.38
CA VAL A 49 -1.30 14.10 34.13
C VAL A 49 -0.72 13.33 32.93
N GLY A 50 0.38 12.59 33.14
CA GLY A 50 1.01 11.82 32.07
C GLY A 50 0.13 10.68 31.54
N ALA A 51 -0.68 10.05 32.40
CA ALA A 51 -1.61 8.99 31.99
C ALA A 51 -2.74 9.54 31.11
N GLU A 52 -3.31 10.71 31.47
CA GLU A 52 -4.31 11.36 30.63
C GLU A 52 -3.73 11.80 29.28
N GLN A 53 -2.54 12.40 29.30
CA GLN A 53 -1.85 12.81 28.07
C GLN A 53 -1.53 11.61 27.18
N PHE A 54 -1.14 10.48 27.75
CA PHE A 54 -0.92 9.24 27.01
C PHE A 54 -2.20 8.76 26.32
N VAL A 55 -3.34 8.74 27.03
CA VAL A 55 -4.64 8.39 26.45
C VAL A 55 -5.05 9.38 25.36
N PHE A 56 -4.77 10.67 25.54
CA PHE A 56 -5.14 11.69 24.58
C PHE A 56 -4.28 11.65 23.31
N TRP A 57 -2.96 11.53 23.43
CA TRP A 57 -2.05 11.62 22.28
C TRP A 57 -1.72 10.26 21.68
N ASN A 58 -1.39 9.27 22.51
CA ASN A 58 -0.74 8.04 22.06
C ASN A 58 -1.69 6.86 21.88
N LEU A 59 -2.84 6.82 22.57
CA LEU A 59 -3.81 5.73 22.42
C LEU A 59 -4.31 5.54 20.97
N PRO A 60 -4.69 6.61 20.22
CA PRO A 60 -5.14 6.44 18.83
C PRO A 60 -4.05 5.84 17.94
N GLN A 61 -2.79 6.25 18.17
CA GLN A 61 -1.64 5.76 17.45
C GLN A 61 -1.36 4.28 17.73
N LEU A 62 -1.42 3.89 19.01
CA LEU A 62 -1.22 2.51 19.45
C LEU A 62 -2.30 1.59 18.87
N GLN A 63 -3.58 2.02 18.88
CA GLN A 63 -4.67 1.25 18.28
C GLN A 63 -4.52 1.13 16.75
N TYR A 64 -4.11 2.20 16.06
CA TYR A 64 -3.93 2.18 14.60
C TYR A 64 -2.85 1.18 14.17
N LYS A 65 -1.75 1.09 14.92
CA LYS A 65 -0.67 0.13 14.64
C LYS A 65 -1.01 -1.30 15.04
N ASN A 66 -1.96 -1.49 15.95
CA ASN A 66 -2.33 -2.79 16.50
C ASN A 66 -3.85 -3.03 16.43
N PRO A 67 -4.42 -3.21 15.21
CA PRO A 67 -5.86 -3.39 15.02
C PRO A 67 -6.40 -4.69 15.64
N GLU A 68 -5.54 -5.71 15.79
CA GLU A 68 -5.92 -7.02 16.38
C GLU A 68 -6.01 -7.00 17.91
N VAL A 69 -5.48 -5.96 18.56
CA VAL A 69 -5.48 -5.85 20.03
C VAL A 69 -6.68 -5.02 20.47
N GLN A 70 -7.47 -5.57 21.38
CA GLN A 70 -8.59 -4.85 21.97
C GLN A 70 -8.09 -3.88 23.05
N MET A 71 -8.40 -2.59 22.90
CA MET A 71 -8.02 -1.57 23.88
C MET A 71 -9.24 -1.03 24.61
N LEU A 72 -9.22 -1.12 25.94
CA LEU A 72 -10.27 -0.66 26.83
C LEU A 72 -9.75 0.52 27.67
N THR A 73 -10.60 1.53 27.88
CA THR A 73 -10.27 2.66 28.75
C THR A 73 -11.29 2.77 29.87
N PHE A 74 -10.80 2.83 31.10
CA PHE A 74 -11.60 3.00 32.30
C PHE A 74 -11.19 4.30 32.99
N LYS A 75 -12.18 5.08 33.39
CA LYS A 75 -11.98 6.41 33.96
C LYS A 75 -12.44 6.42 35.41
N ASN A 76 -11.63 6.96 36.32
CA ASN A 76 -12.02 7.24 37.71
C ASN A 76 -12.50 6.02 38.51
N LEU A 77 -12.02 4.81 38.16
CA LEU A 77 -12.36 3.59 38.91
C LEU A 77 -11.40 3.34 40.06
N THR A 78 -10.13 3.67 39.89
CA THR A 78 -9.06 3.38 40.85
C THR A 78 -8.30 4.65 41.20
N PRO A 79 -7.80 4.78 42.44
CA PRO A 79 -7.10 5.99 42.86
C PRO A 79 -5.82 6.24 42.08
N SER A 80 -5.06 5.19 41.72
CA SER A 80 -3.87 5.29 40.87
C SER A 80 -4.14 4.80 39.44
N PRO A 81 -3.51 5.43 38.43
CA PRO A 81 -3.59 5.01 37.03
C PRO A 81 -2.65 3.84 36.75
N PHE A 82 -3.11 2.88 35.97
CA PHE A 82 -2.29 1.74 35.56
C PHE A 82 -2.74 1.19 34.21
N ILE A 83 -1.87 0.42 33.57
CA ILE A 83 -2.20 -0.38 32.40
C ILE A 83 -2.13 -1.84 32.79
N ARG A 84 -3.21 -2.59 32.51
CA ARG A 84 -3.23 -4.04 32.66
C ARG A 84 -3.36 -4.68 31.29
N ILE A 85 -2.49 -5.65 31.04
CA ILE A 85 -2.34 -6.31 29.75
C ILE A 85 -2.61 -7.79 29.95
N PHE A 86 -3.49 -8.34 29.12
CA PHE A 86 -3.83 -9.75 29.12
C PHE A 86 -3.18 -10.41 27.90
N CYS A 87 -2.39 -11.44 28.16
CA CYS A 87 -1.70 -12.21 27.13
C CYS A 87 -2.47 -13.50 26.81
N LYS A 88 -2.21 -14.05 25.62
CA LYS A 88 -2.75 -15.34 25.15
C LYS A 88 -2.53 -16.49 26.13
N ASP A 89 -1.39 -16.46 26.80
CA ASP A 89 -0.96 -17.51 27.72
C ASP A 89 -1.70 -17.46 29.07
N GLY A 90 -2.62 -16.50 29.25
CA GLY A 90 -3.27 -16.21 30.53
C GLY A 90 -2.43 -15.35 31.47
N GLU A 91 -1.19 -15.00 31.07
CA GLU A 91 -0.35 -14.06 31.82
C GLU A 91 -0.95 -12.66 31.83
N GLU A 92 -0.92 -12.04 33.01
CA GLU A 92 -1.32 -10.67 33.20
C GLU A 92 -0.12 -9.80 33.57
N ILE A 93 0.02 -8.66 32.90
CA ILE A 93 1.07 -7.70 33.18
C ILE A 93 0.43 -6.41 33.65
N LEU A 94 0.80 -5.98 34.85
CA LEU A 94 0.39 -4.71 35.43
C LEU A 94 1.54 -3.71 35.32
N ILE A 95 1.26 -2.54 34.76
CA ILE A 95 2.19 -1.43 34.62
C ILE A 95 1.61 -0.22 35.34
N ASP A 96 2.27 0.19 36.41
CA ASP A 96 1.94 1.42 37.11
C ASP A 96 2.31 2.66 36.26
N LEU A 97 1.41 3.63 36.21
CA LEU A 97 1.58 4.89 35.48
C LEU A 97 1.78 6.09 36.40
N ASP A 98 1.75 5.89 37.72
CA ASP A 98 1.85 6.99 38.67
C ASP A 98 3.20 7.73 38.55
N GLY A 99 3.13 9.06 38.51
CA GLY A 99 4.28 9.96 38.42
C GLY A 99 5.04 9.93 37.08
N LYS A 100 4.59 9.17 36.08
CA LYS A 100 5.28 9.03 34.79
C LYS A 100 4.81 10.05 33.77
N THR A 101 5.73 10.53 32.96
CA THR A 101 5.40 11.36 31.79
C THR A 101 4.89 10.51 30.61
N ASN A 102 4.20 11.12 29.64
CA ASN A 102 3.68 10.38 28.49
C ASN A 102 4.78 9.67 27.67
N THR A 103 5.94 10.29 27.52
CA THR A 103 7.09 9.72 26.80
C THR A 103 7.71 8.54 27.55
N GLU A 104 7.79 8.61 28.88
CA GLU A 104 8.23 7.51 29.74
C GLU A 104 7.28 6.32 29.66
N ILE A 105 5.97 6.58 29.66
CA ILE A 105 4.95 5.52 29.52
C ILE A 105 5.13 4.80 28.19
N VAL A 106 5.29 5.54 27.09
CA VAL A 106 5.54 4.99 25.75
C VAL A 106 6.84 4.17 25.74
N ALA A 107 7.94 4.71 26.28
CA ALA A 107 9.22 4.00 26.34
C ALA A 107 9.14 2.71 27.18
N HIS A 108 8.43 2.76 28.31
CA HIS A 108 8.22 1.61 29.19
C HIS A 108 7.38 0.52 28.50
N LEU A 109 6.28 0.90 27.84
CA LEU A 109 5.47 -0.03 27.04
C LEU A 109 6.30 -0.67 25.91
N HIS A 110 7.09 0.12 25.19
CA HIS A 110 7.96 -0.42 24.15
C HIS A 110 8.93 -1.47 24.71
N LYS A 111 9.53 -1.21 25.88
CA LYS A 111 10.47 -2.14 26.53
C LYS A 111 9.81 -3.46 26.95
N VAL A 112 8.58 -3.42 27.49
CA VAL A 112 7.92 -4.61 28.05
C VAL A 112 7.22 -5.44 26.96
N ILE A 113 6.44 -4.78 26.11
CA ILE A 113 5.51 -5.44 25.17
C ILE A 113 5.76 -5.13 23.70
N GLY A 114 6.66 -4.18 23.40
CA GLY A 114 7.05 -3.87 22.03
C GLY A 114 7.81 -5.02 21.37
N LYS A 115 7.53 -5.25 20.08
CA LYS A 115 8.39 -6.07 19.22
C LYS A 115 9.74 -5.37 19.09
N LYS A 116 10.84 -6.13 19.13
CA LYS A 116 12.15 -5.57 18.77
C LYS A 116 12.12 -5.16 17.30
N VAL A 117 12.92 -4.14 16.96
CA VAL A 117 13.03 -3.64 15.57
C VAL A 117 13.36 -4.78 14.62
N GLU A 118 14.31 -5.62 15.03
CA GLU A 118 14.78 -6.82 14.31
C GLU A 118 13.68 -7.85 14.05
N ASP A 119 12.67 -7.99 14.91
CA ASP A 119 11.57 -8.95 14.72
C ASP A 119 10.43 -8.37 13.85
N SER A 120 10.35 -7.03 13.76
CA SER A 120 9.23 -6.33 13.11
C SER A 120 9.43 -6.13 11.61
N GLU A 121 10.68 -5.95 11.18
CA GLU A 121 11.04 -5.63 9.80
C GLU A 121 11.18 -6.83 8.85
N PRO A 122 11.82 -7.96 9.22
CA PRO A 122 12.09 -9.03 8.26
C PRO A 122 10.81 -9.74 7.83
N ALA A 123 9.88 -10.05 8.75
CA ALA A 123 8.65 -10.73 8.37
C ALA A 123 7.80 -9.90 7.39
N SER A 124 7.70 -8.59 7.61
CA SER A 124 6.95 -7.69 6.72
C SER A 124 7.68 -7.43 5.40
N ARG A 125 9.01 -7.25 5.44
CA ARG A 125 9.84 -7.10 4.24
C ARG A 125 9.87 -8.35 3.39
N ILE A 126 10.00 -9.54 3.98
CA ILE A 126 9.99 -10.82 3.26
C ILE A 126 8.63 -10.99 2.56
N LEU A 127 7.52 -10.74 3.26
CA LEU A 127 6.19 -10.79 2.63
C LEU A 127 6.02 -9.77 1.50
N HIS A 128 6.55 -8.56 1.66
CA HIS A 128 6.54 -7.53 0.61
C HIS A 128 7.42 -7.92 -0.59
N GLN A 129 8.62 -8.43 -0.34
CA GLN A 129 9.57 -8.87 -1.37
C GLN A 129 9.06 -10.08 -2.14
N LEU A 130 8.40 -11.02 -1.46
CA LEU A 130 7.73 -12.14 -2.12
C LEU A 130 6.60 -11.65 -3.03
N LYS A 131 5.86 -10.62 -2.61
CA LYS A 131 4.78 -10.02 -3.38
C LYS A 131 5.30 -9.19 -4.58
N GLU A 132 6.47 -8.58 -4.46
CA GLU A 132 7.11 -7.76 -5.48
C GLU A 132 8.21 -8.50 -6.27
N ASN A 133 8.11 -9.82 -6.40
CA ASN A 133 9.07 -10.53 -7.23
C ASN A 133 8.97 -10.01 -8.68
N PRO A 134 10.05 -9.42 -9.23
CA PRO A 134 10.03 -8.72 -10.53
C PRO A 134 9.82 -9.67 -11.72
N ALA A 135 9.90 -10.99 -11.50
CA ALA A 135 9.64 -12.00 -12.52
C ALA A 135 8.15 -12.29 -12.73
N HIS A 136 7.26 -11.80 -11.86
CA HIS A 136 5.81 -11.96 -12.06
C HIS A 136 5.28 -11.02 -13.14
N PHE A 137 4.32 -11.53 -13.90
CA PHE A 137 3.60 -10.80 -14.94
C PHE A 137 2.11 -10.74 -14.61
N GLY A 138 1.46 -9.64 -14.97
CA GLY A 138 0.03 -9.45 -14.86
C GLY A 138 -0.36 -8.25 -13.99
N TRP A 139 -1.63 -8.21 -13.61
CA TRP A 139 -2.22 -7.05 -12.93
C TRP A 139 -1.55 -6.81 -11.57
N GLY A 140 -1.06 -5.59 -11.36
CA GLY A 140 -0.34 -5.22 -10.14
C GLY A 140 1.13 -5.66 -10.09
N CYS A 141 1.65 -6.28 -11.16
CA CYS A 141 3.07 -6.52 -11.34
C CYS A 141 3.73 -5.37 -12.12
N LYS A 142 5.06 -5.35 -12.17
CA LYS A 142 5.81 -4.32 -12.96
C LYS A 142 5.53 -4.41 -14.46
N ARG A 143 5.19 -5.61 -14.95
CA ARG A 143 4.94 -5.90 -16.37
C ARG A 143 3.62 -6.62 -16.49
N GLN A 144 2.80 -6.22 -17.45
CA GLN A 144 1.50 -6.86 -17.66
C GLN A 144 1.62 -8.08 -18.56
N CYS A 145 2.41 -7.98 -19.63
CA CYS A 145 2.58 -9.04 -20.62
C CYS A 145 4.06 -9.22 -21.00
N MET A 146 4.40 -10.43 -21.47
CA MET A 146 5.75 -10.77 -21.93
C MET A 146 6.20 -9.91 -23.13
N CYS A 147 5.26 -9.38 -23.92
CA CYS A 147 5.57 -8.54 -25.09
C CYS A 147 6.25 -7.21 -24.74
N GLU A 148 6.25 -6.79 -23.46
CA GLU A 148 6.98 -5.61 -22.98
C GLU A 148 8.49 -5.86 -22.85
N ILE A 149 8.93 -7.12 -22.95
CA ILE A 149 10.34 -7.47 -22.86
C ILE A 149 10.96 -7.45 -24.24
N PHE A 150 12.02 -6.64 -24.40
CA PHE A 150 12.80 -6.60 -25.62
C PHE A 150 13.36 -7.99 -25.99
N GLY A 151 13.27 -8.33 -27.27
CA GLY A 151 13.64 -9.64 -27.79
C GLY A 151 12.48 -10.66 -27.80
N GLN A 152 11.34 -10.35 -27.17
CA GLN A 152 10.12 -11.15 -27.27
C GLN A 152 9.25 -10.70 -28.45
N LEU A 153 8.26 -11.53 -28.79
CA LEU A 153 7.28 -11.18 -29.82
C LEU A 153 6.43 -9.98 -29.36
N PRO A 154 6.29 -8.93 -30.20
CA PRO A 154 5.44 -7.79 -29.87
C PRO A 154 3.97 -8.19 -29.86
N CYS A 155 3.15 -7.42 -29.14
CA CYS A 155 1.71 -7.64 -29.11
C CYS A 155 1.13 -7.45 -30.52
N PRO A 156 0.29 -8.38 -31.03
CA PRO A 156 -0.35 -8.25 -32.35
C PRO A 156 -1.19 -6.98 -32.53
N GLY A 157 -1.67 -6.39 -31.41
CA GLY A 157 -2.41 -5.12 -31.43
C GLY A 157 -1.53 -3.89 -31.69
N ILE A 158 -0.21 -3.99 -31.52
CA ILE A 158 0.75 -2.93 -31.82
C ILE A 158 1.44 -3.20 -33.14
N VAL A 159 2.03 -4.40 -33.28
CA VAL A 159 2.72 -4.81 -34.50
C VAL A 159 2.00 -6.04 -35.06
N PRO A 160 1.36 -5.92 -36.22
CA PRO A 160 0.69 -7.05 -36.84
C PRO A 160 1.66 -8.20 -37.11
N MET A 161 1.34 -9.39 -36.62
CA MET A 161 2.19 -10.58 -36.78
C MET A 161 2.35 -10.98 -38.26
N PRO A 162 3.44 -11.65 -38.66
CA PRO A 162 3.58 -12.17 -40.02
C PRO A 162 2.39 -13.06 -40.44
N LYS A 163 1.94 -12.95 -41.70
CA LYS A 163 0.74 -13.67 -42.20
C LYS A 163 0.82 -15.18 -41.94
N ARG A 164 2.01 -15.78 -42.11
CA ARG A 164 2.29 -17.21 -41.85
C ARG A 164 2.01 -17.66 -40.40
N MET A 165 2.06 -16.75 -39.43
CA MET A 165 1.81 -17.02 -38.00
C MET A 165 0.35 -16.76 -37.59
N ARG A 166 -0.49 -16.19 -38.46
CA ARG A 166 -1.90 -15.90 -38.16
C ARG A 166 -2.77 -17.10 -38.53
N GLY A 167 -3.74 -17.42 -37.67
CA GLY A 167 -4.68 -18.53 -37.90
C GLY A 167 -5.42 -18.42 -39.24
N LYS A 168 -5.90 -17.23 -39.61
CA LYS A 168 -6.63 -16.96 -40.87
C LYS A 168 -5.93 -17.55 -42.10
N TYR A 169 -4.65 -17.25 -42.30
CA TYR A 169 -3.88 -17.67 -43.48
C TYR A 169 -3.28 -19.07 -43.34
N ARG A 170 -3.11 -19.56 -42.11
CA ARG A 170 -2.61 -20.92 -41.88
C ARG A 170 -3.64 -21.98 -42.26
N TYR A 171 -4.92 -21.70 -42.01
CA TYR A 171 -6.02 -22.59 -42.37
C TYR A 171 -6.51 -22.38 -43.80
N ASN A 172 -6.37 -21.16 -44.34
CA ASN A 172 -6.78 -20.80 -45.69
C ASN A 172 -5.58 -20.20 -46.46
N PRO A 173 -4.68 -21.01 -47.03
CA PRO A 173 -3.49 -20.52 -47.72
C PRO A 173 -3.81 -19.79 -49.03
N GLU A 174 -4.97 -20.06 -49.63
CA GLU A 174 -5.43 -19.43 -50.88
C GLU A 174 -5.61 -17.91 -50.74
N LEU A 175 -6.01 -17.45 -49.55
CA LEU A 175 -6.14 -16.02 -49.22
C LEU A 175 -4.80 -15.26 -49.26
N ILE A 176 -3.67 -15.96 -49.17
CA ILE A 176 -2.35 -15.34 -49.31
C ILE A 176 -2.11 -15.00 -50.78
N GLN A 177 -2.52 -15.90 -51.68
CA GLN A 177 -2.33 -15.75 -53.12
C GLN A 177 -3.20 -14.61 -53.66
N GLU A 178 -4.47 -14.56 -53.24
CA GLU A 178 -5.41 -13.48 -53.58
C GLU A 178 -4.87 -12.10 -53.16
N GLU A 179 -4.37 -11.98 -51.92
CA GLU A 179 -3.80 -10.71 -51.43
C GLU A 179 -2.47 -10.33 -52.13
N ILE A 180 -1.69 -11.28 -52.62
CA ILE A 180 -0.47 -11.00 -53.40
C ILE A 180 -0.85 -10.45 -54.78
N GLU A 181 -1.87 -11.02 -55.41
CA GLU A 181 -2.38 -10.57 -56.71
C GLU A 181 -2.99 -9.17 -56.61
N GLU A 182 -3.72 -8.86 -55.54
CA GLU A 182 -4.21 -7.50 -55.27
C GLU A 182 -3.06 -6.49 -55.10
N TRP A 183 -2.03 -6.81 -54.32
CA TRP A 183 -0.89 -5.90 -54.13
C TRP A 183 -0.08 -5.69 -55.41
N ALA A 184 0.11 -6.74 -56.21
CA ALA A 184 0.77 -6.61 -57.51
C ALA A 184 -0.02 -5.70 -58.46
N ALA A 185 -1.35 -5.78 -58.43
CA ALA A 185 -2.22 -4.91 -59.22
C ALA A 185 -2.19 -3.44 -58.74
N GLU A 186 -2.11 -3.21 -57.42
CA GLU A 186 -1.94 -1.87 -56.85
C GLU A 186 -0.57 -1.26 -57.22
N ASP A 187 0.51 -2.03 -57.10
CA ASP A 187 1.87 -1.61 -57.49
C ASP A 187 1.97 -1.31 -59.00
N GLU A 188 1.35 -2.13 -59.86
CA GLU A 188 1.28 -1.90 -61.30
C GLU A 188 0.48 -0.62 -61.65
N ALA A 189 -0.61 -0.37 -60.94
CA ALA A 189 -1.41 0.84 -61.10
C ALA A 189 -0.65 2.10 -60.64
N GLU A 190 0.07 2.03 -59.52
CA GLU A 190 0.90 3.13 -59.04
C GLU A 190 2.09 3.40 -59.98
N ALA A 191 2.72 2.34 -60.51
CA ALA A 191 3.79 2.47 -61.51
C ALA A 191 3.30 3.08 -62.84
N GLN A 192 2.10 2.71 -63.31
CA GLN A 192 1.49 3.34 -64.48
C GLN A 192 1.13 4.81 -64.24
N ALA A 193 0.66 5.16 -63.04
CA ALA A 193 0.39 6.55 -62.69
C ALA A 193 1.67 7.41 -62.66
N LEU A 194 2.81 6.83 -62.28
CA LEU A 194 4.12 7.51 -62.30
C LEU A 194 4.71 7.63 -63.70
N LEU A 195 4.46 6.66 -64.60
CA LEU A 195 4.94 6.69 -65.98
C LEU A 195 4.04 7.50 -66.93
N GLY A 196 2.75 7.66 -66.62
CA GLY A 196 1.79 8.44 -67.40
C GLY A 196 1.80 9.94 -67.11
N GLY A 197 2.80 10.46 -66.41
CA GLY A 197 2.90 11.87 -66.00
C GLY A 197 3.64 12.80 -66.97
N ASP A 198 4.26 12.30 -68.05
CA ASP A 198 5.16 13.07 -68.93
C ASP A 198 4.79 12.96 -70.43
N GLU A 199 3.50 13.06 -70.78
CA GLU A 199 3.07 13.22 -72.19
C GLU A 199 2.13 14.42 -72.33
N ASP A 200 2.59 15.64 -72.00
CA ASP A 200 1.97 16.91 -72.44
C ASP A 200 2.96 18.09 -72.23
N GLU A 201 4.13 18.07 -72.88
CA GLU A 201 4.95 19.29 -73.07
C GLU A 201 5.87 19.19 -74.31
N GLU A 202 5.27 19.04 -75.49
CA GLU A 202 5.90 19.47 -76.75
C GLU A 202 4.88 20.24 -77.60
N ASP A 203 4.55 21.46 -77.17
CA ASP A 203 4.05 22.49 -78.09
C ASP A 203 5.24 22.97 -78.94
N VAL A 204 5.32 22.36 -80.12
CA VAL A 204 6.12 22.78 -81.26
C VAL A 204 5.38 23.88 -82.02
N ASP A 205 6.13 24.96 -82.30
CA ASP A 205 5.90 26.11 -83.21
C ASP A 205 5.14 27.36 -82.70
#